data_AF-A0A3Q3ASK6-F1
#
_entry.id   AF-A0A3Q3ASK6-F1
#
_cell.length_a   1.000
_cell.length_b   1.000
_cell.length_c   1.000
_cell.angle_alpha   90.00
_cell.angle_beta   90.00
_cell.angle_gamma   90.00
#
_symmetry.space_group_name_H-M   'P 1'
#
loop_
_entity.id
_entity.type
_entity.pdbx_description
1 polymer ?
#
loop_
_entity_poly.entity_id
_entity_poly.type
_entity_poly.pdbx_seq_one_letter_code
_entity_poly.pdbx_strand_id
1 'polypeptide(L)'
;CLQSQSRPRYPNSFFPASGFSYFRRLGSTINRLESWYSLCCSGLVAQQTIQILCCTQQAWKQALSRFCIDEFSVKTSPYECCEYKDEERWTCFNSQLPNPHYFGKPGYTSPPMPAEPGFSFNP
;
A
#
# COMPACT_ATOMS: atom_id res chain seq x y z
N CYS A 1 -0.56 -11.82 -6.17
CA CYS A 1 0.38 -12.77 -5.52
C CYS A 1 1.60 -13.02 -6.39
N LEU A 2 1.45 -13.52 -7.62
CA LEU A 2 2.58 -13.91 -8.49
C LEU A 2 3.60 -12.81 -8.79
N GLN A 3 3.15 -11.56 -8.94
CA GLN A 3 4.00 -10.43 -9.31
C GLN A 3 4.51 -9.61 -8.11
N SER A 4 4.39 -10.12 -6.87
CA SER A 4 4.77 -9.34 -5.68
C SER A 4 6.23 -8.88 -5.72
N GLN A 5 7.13 -9.75 -6.21
CA GLN A 5 8.57 -9.50 -6.30
C GLN A 5 8.96 -8.52 -7.42
N SER A 6 8.06 -8.20 -8.34
CA SER A 6 8.33 -7.24 -9.43
C SER A 6 7.65 -5.90 -9.20
N ARG A 7 7.02 -5.67 -8.04
CA ARG A 7 6.42 -4.38 -7.69
C ARG A 7 7.38 -3.50 -6.86
N PRO A 8 7.44 -2.18 -7.11
CA PRO A 8 8.40 -1.29 -6.45
C PRO A 8 8.34 -1.34 -4.91
N ARG A 9 9.51 -1.17 -4.29
CA ARG A 9 9.67 -0.96 -2.84
C ARG A 9 10.58 0.25 -2.64
N TYR A 10 10.39 0.94 -1.53
CA TYR A 10 11.04 2.21 -1.24
C TYR A 10 11.76 2.13 0.11
N PRO A 11 12.95 1.50 0.20
CA PRO A 11 13.74 1.47 1.42
C PRO A 11 14.17 2.88 1.84
N ASN A 12 14.57 3.06 3.10
CA ASN A 12 14.98 4.38 3.62
C ASN A 12 16.14 5.04 2.86
N SER A 13 16.98 4.22 2.22
CA SER A 13 18.09 4.66 1.36
C SER A 13 17.67 5.10 -0.04
N PHE A 14 16.43 4.83 -0.46
CA PHE A 14 15.92 5.17 -1.79
C PHE A 14 15.80 6.68 -2.00
N PHE A 15 15.38 7.40 -0.96
CA PHE A 15 15.21 8.85 -1.01
C PHE A 15 16.42 9.57 -0.39
N PRO A 16 16.74 10.79 -0.85
CA PRO A 16 17.72 11.66 -0.18
C PRO A 16 17.38 11.93 1.28
N ALA A 17 18.39 12.25 2.10
CA ALA A 17 18.26 12.38 3.55
C ALA A 17 17.30 13.51 3.99
N SER A 18 17.22 14.59 3.22
CA SER A 18 16.38 15.77 3.53
C SER A 18 15.56 16.20 2.31
N GLY A 19 14.45 16.90 2.54
CA GLY A 19 13.59 17.46 1.47
C GLY A 19 12.58 16.49 0.82
N PHE A 20 12.62 15.19 1.14
CA PHE A 20 11.76 14.16 0.53
C PHE A 20 10.79 13.50 1.52
N SER A 21 10.40 14.19 2.59
CA SER A 21 9.55 13.63 3.64
C SER A 21 8.20 13.14 3.10
N TYR A 22 7.58 13.88 2.18
CA TYR A 22 6.34 13.48 1.51
C TYR A 22 6.49 12.16 0.75
N PHE A 23 7.49 12.06 -0.14
CA PHE A 23 7.75 10.83 -0.89
C PHE A 23 8.13 9.65 -0.01
N ARG A 24 8.83 9.88 1.11
CA ARG A 24 9.08 8.84 2.11
C ARG A 24 7.78 8.30 2.70
N ARG A 25 6.80 9.15 3.02
CA ARG A 25 5.49 8.70 3.51
C ARG A 25 4.74 7.87 2.46
N LEU A 26 4.74 8.32 1.20
CA LEU A 26 4.19 7.52 0.08
C LEU A 26 4.89 6.16 -0.06
N GLY A 27 6.21 6.15 -0.05
CA GLY A 27 7.02 4.94 -0.14
C GLY A 27 6.75 3.96 1.01
N SER A 28 6.69 4.46 2.24
CA SER A 28 6.33 3.68 3.42
C SER A 28 4.93 3.08 3.31
N THR A 29 3.95 3.83 2.80
CA THR A 29 2.60 3.31 2.54
C THR A 29 2.62 2.15 1.55
N ILE A 30 3.38 2.25 0.46
CA ILE A 30 3.52 1.15 -0.52
C ILE A 30 4.20 -0.07 0.11
N ASN A 31 5.28 0.13 0.87
CA ASN A 31 5.97 -0.97 1.55
C ASN A 31 5.04 -1.70 2.52
N ARG A 32 4.25 -0.95 3.30
CA ARG A 32 3.23 -1.47 4.22
C ARG A 32 2.15 -2.25 3.50
N LEU A 33 1.56 -1.66 2.46
CA LEU A 33 0.54 -2.30 1.66
C LEU A 33 1.01 -3.65 1.11
N GLU A 34 2.24 -3.70 0.63
CA GLU A 34 2.79 -4.90 0.01
C GLU A 34 3.23 -5.96 1.02
N SER A 35 3.72 -5.55 2.18
CA SER A 35 3.87 -6.45 3.32
C SER A 35 2.53 -7.09 3.69
N TRP A 36 1.46 -6.30 3.76
CA TRP A 36 0.13 -6.81 4.11
C TRP A 36 -0.48 -7.68 3.01
N TYR A 37 -0.26 -7.35 1.74
CA TYR A 37 -0.65 -8.22 0.62
C TYR A 37 0.04 -9.57 0.64
N SER A 38 1.27 -9.67 1.17
CA SER A 38 1.95 -10.96 1.33
C SER A 38 1.17 -11.91 2.24
N LEU A 39 0.51 -11.39 3.28
CA LEU A 39 -0.33 -12.18 4.19
C LEU A 39 -1.53 -12.77 3.44
N CYS A 40 -2.21 -11.95 2.63
CA CYS A 40 -3.33 -12.38 1.78
C CYS A 40 -2.94 -13.41 0.70
N CYS A 41 -1.66 -13.47 0.36
CA CYS A 41 -1.09 -14.37 -0.65
C CYS A 41 -0.44 -15.61 -0.04
N SER A 42 -0.72 -15.91 1.23
CA SER A 42 -0.17 -17.06 1.94
C SER A 42 -1.25 -17.82 2.74
N GLY A 43 -0.92 -19.03 3.18
CA GLY A 43 -1.78 -19.81 4.07
C GLY A 43 -3.17 -20.15 3.51
N LEU A 44 -4.17 -20.20 4.40
CA LEU A 44 -5.55 -20.55 4.05
C LEU A 44 -6.23 -19.49 3.16
N VAL A 45 -5.90 -18.21 3.34
CA VAL A 45 -6.46 -17.11 2.54
C VAL A 45 -6.13 -17.31 1.06
N ALA A 46 -4.92 -17.76 0.74
CA ALA A 46 -4.46 -17.97 -0.63
C ALA A 46 -5.13 -19.14 -1.37
N GLN A 47 -5.93 -19.97 -0.68
CA GLN A 47 -6.60 -21.11 -1.29
C GLN A 47 -7.87 -20.73 -2.05
N GLN A 48 -8.46 -19.56 -1.77
CA GLN A 48 -9.72 -19.13 -2.37
C GLN A 48 -9.59 -17.71 -2.94
N THR A 49 -9.90 -17.55 -4.23
CA THR A 49 -9.77 -16.24 -4.91
C THR A 49 -10.61 -15.16 -4.23
N ILE A 50 -11.81 -15.50 -3.76
CA ILE A 50 -12.66 -14.55 -3.04
C ILE A 50 -12.02 -14.07 -1.73
N GLN A 51 -11.37 -14.97 -0.99
CA GLN A 51 -10.67 -14.63 0.26
C GLN A 51 -9.46 -13.73 0.01
N ILE A 52 -8.70 -14.01 -1.06
CA ILE A 52 -7.60 -13.13 -1.51
C ILE A 52 -8.14 -11.73 -1.82
N LEU A 53 -9.25 -11.62 -2.56
CA LEU A 53 -9.84 -10.33 -2.93
C LEU A 53 -10.32 -9.56 -1.68
N CYS A 54 -11.07 -10.20 -0.79
CA CYS A 54 -11.53 -9.57 0.46
C CYS A 54 -10.35 -9.11 1.33
N CYS A 55 -9.34 -9.96 1.51
CA CYS A 55 -8.16 -9.63 2.31
C CYS A 55 -7.37 -8.46 1.71
N THR A 56 -7.11 -8.48 0.41
CA THR A 56 -6.36 -7.41 -0.26
C THR A 56 -7.14 -6.10 -0.24
N GLN A 57 -8.46 -6.11 -0.40
CA GLN A 57 -9.27 -4.90 -0.28
C GLN A 57 -9.22 -4.31 1.14
N GLN A 58 -9.29 -5.15 2.18
CA GLN A 58 -9.15 -4.68 3.57
C GLN A 58 -7.75 -4.11 3.83
N ALA A 59 -6.70 -4.80 3.41
CA ALA A 59 -5.32 -4.34 3.54
C ALA A 59 -5.13 -2.98 2.85
N TRP A 60 -5.71 -2.81 1.66
CA TRP A 60 -5.67 -1.57 0.90
C TRP A 60 -6.36 -0.41 1.62
N LYS A 61 -7.62 -0.60 2.05
CA LYS A 61 -8.38 0.43 2.80
C LYS A 61 -7.66 0.81 4.09
N GLN A 62 -7.10 -0.16 4.81
CA GLN A 62 -6.39 0.09 6.07
C GLN A 62 -5.04 0.80 5.85
N ALA A 63 -4.27 0.41 4.82
CA ALA A 63 -2.98 1.04 4.53
C ALA A 63 -3.17 2.52 4.14
N LEU A 64 -4.18 2.81 3.33
CA LEU A 64 -4.54 4.17 2.95
C LEU A 64 -5.14 4.97 4.11
N SER A 65 -5.93 4.34 4.97
CA SER A 65 -6.38 4.97 6.23
C SER A 65 -5.19 5.41 7.08
N ARG A 66 -4.19 4.53 7.22
CA ARG A 66 -2.98 4.84 7.97
C ARG A 66 -2.16 5.95 7.30
N PHE A 67 -2.04 5.92 5.97
CA PHE A 67 -1.41 7.01 5.22
C PHE A 67 -2.09 8.36 5.50
N CYS A 68 -3.42 8.42 5.50
CA CYS A 68 -4.13 9.65 5.81
C CYS A 68 -3.89 10.12 7.25
N ILE A 69 -3.84 9.22 8.23
CA ILE A 69 -3.43 9.57 9.61
C ILE A 69 -2.01 10.18 9.61
N ASP A 70 -1.07 9.56 8.88
CA ASP A 70 0.31 10.04 8.79
C ASP A 70 0.37 11.42 8.09
N GLU A 71 -0.45 11.67 7.06
CA GLU A 71 -0.56 12.97 6.35
C GLU A 71 -1.12 14.08 7.25
N PHE A 72 -2.14 13.81 8.06
CA PHE A 72 -2.70 14.78 9.01
C PHE A 72 -1.81 15.02 10.23
N SER A 73 -0.83 14.14 10.50
CA SER A 73 0.08 14.27 11.63
C SER A 73 1.24 15.26 11.41
N VAL A 74 1.37 15.78 10.20
CA VAL A 74 2.44 16.72 9.81
C VAL A 74 1.87 18.08 9.40
N LYS A 75 2.70 19.13 9.46
CA LYS A 75 2.32 20.50 9.09
C LYS A 75 2.42 20.74 7.57
N THR A 76 1.86 19.84 6.77
CA THR A 76 1.73 20.00 5.32
C THR A 76 0.28 19.81 4.93
N SER A 77 -0.14 20.33 3.76
CA SER A 77 -1.44 19.94 3.21
C SER A 77 -1.47 18.42 3.05
N PRO A 78 -2.52 17.73 3.53
CA PRO A 78 -2.65 16.31 3.30
C PRO A 78 -2.89 16.05 1.81
N TYR A 79 -2.64 14.82 1.39
CA TYR A 79 -3.10 14.36 0.08
C TYR A 79 -4.63 14.54 -0.05
N GLU A 80 -5.09 15.12 -1.16
CA GLU A 80 -6.50 15.50 -1.38
C GLU A 80 -7.50 14.38 -1.05
N CYS A 81 -7.20 13.14 -1.46
CA CYS A 81 -8.11 12.02 -1.18
C CYS A 81 -8.32 11.72 0.31
N CYS A 82 -7.42 12.18 1.18
CA CYS A 82 -7.55 12.01 2.63
C CYS A 82 -8.58 12.96 3.26
N GLU A 83 -9.00 14.01 2.55
CA GLU A 83 -10.06 14.91 3.01
C GLU A 83 -11.45 14.25 2.95
N TYR A 84 -11.64 13.31 2.02
CA TYR A 84 -12.86 12.53 1.92
C TYR A 84 -12.97 11.44 3.00
N LYS A 85 -14.19 10.95 3.23
CA LYS A 85 -14.51 9.89 4.20
C LYS A 85 -15.15 8.70 3.52
N ASP A 86 -15.11 7.56 4.22
CA ASP A 86 -15.79 6.32 3.83
C ASP A 86 -15.59 5.96 2.35
N GLU A 87 -16.65 5.70 1.60
CA GLU A 87 -16.57 5.27 0.20
C GLU A 87 -16.08 6.36 -0.76
N GLU A 88 -16.27 7.64 -0.44
CA GLU A 88 -15.76 8.75 -1.26
C GLU A 88 -14.22 8.77 -1.26
N ARG A 89 -13.61 8.48 -0.10
CA ARG A 89 -12.15 8.34 0.02
C ARG A 89 -11.63 7.24 -0.89
N TRP A 90 -12.26 6.07 -0.86
CA TRP A 90 -11.83 4.93 -1.68
C TRP A 90 -12.02 5.19 -3.15
N THR A 91 -13.13 5.84 -3.51
CA THR A 91 -13.40 6.28 -4.89
C THR A 91 -12.32 7.23 -5.38
N CYS A 92 -11.92 8.22 -4.56
CA CYS A 92 -10.85 9.15 -4.90
C CYS A 92 -9.51 8.42 -5.13
N PHE A 93 -9.08 7.57 -4.19
CA PHE A 93 -7.82 6.82 -4.35
C PHE A 93 -7.82 5.85 -5.53
N ASN A 94 -8.99 5.34 -5.92
CA ASN A 94 -9.14 4.45 -7.06
C ASN A 94 -9.37 5.20 -8.38
N SER A 95 -9.53 6.53 -8.34
CA SER A 95 -9.75 7.34 -9.54
C SER A 95 -8.43 7.55 -10.30
N GLN A 96 -8.47 7.32 -11.62
CA GLN A 96 -7.37 7.59 -12.55
C GLN A 96 -6.02 6.94 -12.17
N LEU A 97 -6.04 5.67 -11.75
CA LEU A 97 -4.83 4.90 -11.46
C LEU A 97 -3.98 4.71 -12.73
N PRO A 98 -2.70 5.15 -12.74
CA PRO A 98 -1.79 4.90 -13.88
C PRO A 98 -1.50 3.41 -14.11
N ASN A 99 -1.68 2.58 -13.07
CA ASN A 99 -1.51 1.13 -13.13
C ASN A 99 -2.71 0.43 -12.47
N PRO A 100 -3.88 0.39 -13.14
CA PRO A 100 -5.13 -0.08 -12.54
C PRO A 100 -5.14 -1.60 -12.30
N HIS A 101 -4.33 -2.34 -13.05
CA HIS A 101 -4.18 -3.80 -12.88
C HIS A 101 -3.07 -4.17 -11.90
N TYR A 102 -2.41 -3.17 -11.31
CA TYR A 102 -1.35 -3.33 -10.32
C TYR A 102 -0.25 -4.32 -10.76
N PHE A 103 0.14 -4.20 -12.03
CA PHE A 103 1.18 -5.02 -12.62
C PHE A 103 2.57 -4.67 -12.05
N GLY A 104 3.43 -5.69 -12.00
CA GLY A 104 4.85 -5.51 -11.72
C GLY A 104 5.59 -4.79 -12.85
N LYS A 105 6.74 -4.20 -12.52
CA LYS A 105 7.64 -3.57 -13.48
C LYS A 105 8.50 -4.65 -14.18
N PRO A 106 8.50 -4.74 -15.52
CA PRO A 106 9.33 -5.69 -16.24
C PRO A 106 10.82 -5.51 -15.93
N GLY A 107 11.55 -6.60 -15.73
CA GLY A 107 12.99 -6.59 -15.44
C GLY A 107 13.39 -6.02 -14.08
N TYR A 108 12.42 -5.78 -13.18
CA TYR A 108 12.68 -5.29 -11.83
C TYR A 108 12.46 -6.39 -10.78
N THR A 109 13.33 -6.42 -9.78
CA THR A 109 13.19 -7.25 -8.58
C THR A 109 13.19 -6.35 -7.36
N SER A 110 12.17 -6.48 -6.51
CA SER A 110 12.05 -5.69 -5.30
C SER A 110 13.16 -6.03 -4.31
N PRO A 111 13.78 -5.01 -3.66
CA PRO A 111 14.64 -5.27 -2.53
C PRO A 111 13.83 -5.90 -1.38
N PRO A 112 14.47 -6.69 -0.51
CA PRO A 112 13.81 -7.19 0.69
C PRO A 112 13.39 -6.02 1.57
N MET A 113 12.17 -6.08 2.09
CA MET A 113 11.63 -5.12 3.05
C MET A 113 11.23 -5.85 4.33
N PRO A 114 11.37 -5.21 5.51
CA PRO A 114 10.87 -5.78 6.74
C PRO A 114 9.35 -5.95 6.68
N ALA A 115 8.84 -6.92 7.42
CA ALA A 115 7.40 -7.09 7.58
C ALA A 115 6.82 -5.92 8.39
N GLU A 116 5.73 -5.35 7.90
CA GLU A 116 4.98 -4.29 8.57
C GLU A 116 3.84 -4.92 9.39
N PRO A 117 3.79 -4.73 10.72
CA PRO A 117 2.71 -5.24 11.56
C PRO A 117 1.42 -4.43 11.38
N GLY A 118 0.36 -4.83 12.08
CA GLY A 118 -0.85 -4.02 12.23
C GLY A 118 -1.99 -4.31 11.25
N PHE A 119 -1.86 -5.36 10.42
CA PHE A 119 -2.96 -5.89 9.62
C PHE A 119 -3.27 -7.33 10.00
N SER A 120 -4.56 -7.60 10.16
CA SER A 120 -5.09 -8.95 10.31
C SER A 120 -6.37 -9.03 9.49
N PHE A 121 -6.51 -10.09 8.71
CA PHE A 121 -7.67 -10.27 7.84
C PHE A 121 -8.89 -10.71 8.65
N ASN A 122 -10.03 -10.06 8.43
CA ASN A 122 -11.32 -10.46 8.97
C ASN A 122 -12.20 -11.03 7.82
N PRO A 123 -12.38 -12.36 7.72
CA PRO A 123 -13.04 -13.01 6.58
C PRO A 123 -14.50 -12.62 6.34
#